data_AF-A0A9Q0AJD0-F1
#
_entry.id   AF-A0A9Q0AJD0-F1
#
_cell.length_a   1.000
_cell.length_b   1.000
_cell.length_c   1.000
_cell.angle_alpha   90.00
_cell.angle_beta   90.00
_cell.angle_gamma   90.00
#
_symmetry.space_group_name_H-M   'P 1'
#
loop_
_entity.id
_entity.type
_entity.pdbx_description
1 polymer ?
#
loop_
_entity_poly.entity_id
_entity_poly.type
_entity_poly.pdbx_seq_one_letter_code
_entity_poly.pdbx_strand_id
1 'polypeptide(L)'
;MKTRKAITNTQRRALRQWFFDPSTKDGAKTHADASIWWEQTYGYYLNSSTVSEILSYKYDPLDDASQDPAYCQIDTRKRQRPPKWETLEEELIKWVFWYESVAGSGSVTGAMLKDRGTELWNTLECHRGLPMPKWSEGWQCRFRSRYAHRKQKMIDEMGRHSGGSISGHSDSDSGDYGSPSPYAYGVGGYNW
;
A
#
# COMPACT_ATOMS: atom_id res chain seq x y z
N MET A 1 16.29 -11.19 -23.06
CA MET A 1 15.73 -11.71 -21.78
C MET A 1 14.21 -11.71 -21.89
N LYS A 2 13.55 -12.86 -21.67
CA LYS A 2 12.08 -12.96 -21.69
C LYS A 2 11.54 -12.35 -20.40
N THR A 3 10.95 -11.15 -20.48
CA THR A 3 10.37 -10.47 -19.32
C THR A 3 9.13 -11.24 -18.87
N ARG A 4 9.09 -11.65 -17.59
CA ARG A 4 7.88 -12.26 -17.01
C ARG A 4 6.80 -11.18 -16.92
N LYS A 5 5.77 -11.28 -17.75
CA LYS A 5 4.56 -10.44 -17.64
C LYS A 5 3.81 -10.85 -16.37
N ALA A 6 3.51 -9.88 -15.51
CA ALA A 6 2.65 -10.11 -14.36
C ALA A 6 1.21 -10.23 -14.84
N ILE A 7 0.53 -11.29 -14.41
CA ILE A 7 -0.89 -11.52 -14.67
C ILE A 7 -1.68 -10.89 -13.52
N THR A 8 -2.66 -10.04 -13.83
CA THR A 8 -3.50 -9.40 -12.80
C THR A 8 -4.73 -10.24 -12.45
N ASN A 9 -5.30 -10.06 -11.26
CA ASN A 9 -6.54 -10.73 -10.83
C ASN A 9 -7.70 -10.42 -11.76
N THR A 10 -7.76 -9.21 -12.32
CA THR A 10 -8.75 -8.86 -13.34
C THR A 10 -8.61 -9.75 -14.57
N GLN A 11 -7.38 -9.99 -15.04
CA GLN A 11 -7.13 -10.88 -16.17
C GLN A 11 -7.42 -12.34 -15.82
N ARG A 12 -7.06 -12.79 -14.61
CA ARG A 12 -7.40 -14.15 -14.12
C ARG A 12 -8.90 -14.35 -14.09
N ARG A 13 -9.65 -13.40 -13.54
CA ARG A 13 -11.11 -13.41 -13.46
C ARG A 13 -11.73 -13.46 -14.85
N ALA A 14 -11.25 -12.64 -15.80
CA ALA A 14 -11.76 -12.66 -17.16
C ALA A 14 -11.61 -14.04 -17.83
N LEU A 15 -10.45 -14.70 -17.63
CA LEU A 15 -10.24 -16.05 -18.15
C LEU A 15 -11.18 -17.07 -17.49
N ARG A 16 -11.34 -17.00 -16.17
CA ARG A 16 -12.25 -17.89 -15.43
C ARG A 16 -13.69 -17.70 -15.85
N GLN A 17 -14.14 -16.46 -15.96
CA GLN A 17 -15.48 -16.12 -16.45
C GLN A 17 -15.69 -16.69 -17.85
N TRP A 18 -14.77 -16.46 -18.78
CA TRP A 18 -14.89 -17.01 -20.13
C TRP A 18 -14.86 -18.55 -20.15
N PHE A 19 -14.05 -19.19 -19.30
CA PHE A 19 -13.90 -20.64 -19.28
C PHE A 19 -15.11 -21.35 -18.64
N PHE A 20 -15.70 -20.76 -17.61
CA PHE A 20 -16.87 -21.31 -16.92
C PHE A 20 -18.21 -20.76 -17.43
N ASP A 21 -18.21 -19.89 -18.45
CA ASP A 21 -19.43 -19.34 -19.03
C ASP A 21 -20.26 -20.41 -19.77
N PRO A 22 -21.46 -20.77 -19.27
CA PRO A 22 -22.32 -21.76 -19.90
C PRO A 22 -22.98 -21.26 -21.20
N SER A 23 -22.91 -19.96 -21.51
CA SER A 23 -23.47 -19.34 -22.71
C SER A 23 -22.68 -19.70 -23.99
N THR A 24 -21.41 -20.10 -23.84
CA THR A 24 -20.57 -20.44 -25.00
C THR A 24 -20.95 -21.82 -25.54
N LYS A 25 -21.66 -21.82 -26.66
CA LYS A 25 -22.35 -22.97 -27.27
C LYS A 25 -21.49 -24.17 -27.72
N ASP A 26 -20.16 -24.12 -27.61
CA ASP A 26 -19.27 -25.09 -28.27
C ASP A 26 -18.47 -25.92 -27.24
N GLY A 27 -19.08 -26.99 -26.74
CA GLY A 27 -18.39 -28.08 -26.05
C GLY A 27 -17.68 -27.74 -24.73
N ALA A 28 -17.04 -28.75 -24.13
CA ALA A 28 -16.19 -28.58 -22.96
C ALA A 28 -14.92 -27.83 -23.39
N LYS A 29 -14.77 -26.58 -22.96
CA LYS A 29 -13.56 -25.77 -23.23
C LYS A 29 -12.33 -26.48 -22.68
N THR A 30 -11.27 -26.49 -23.48
CA THR A 30 -9.99 -27.11 -23.10
C THR A 30 -8.99 -26.05 -22.63
N HIS A 31 -7.91 -26.47 -21.96
CA HIS A 31 -6.81 -25.58 -21.60
C HIS A 31 -6.09 -24.99 -22.84
N ALA A 32 -6.18 -25.66 -23.99
CA ALA A 32 -5.65 -25.14 -25.25
C ALA A 32 -6.48 -23.94 -25.72
N ASP A 33 -7.81 -24.05 -25.65
CA ASP A 33 -8.73 -22.96 -26.02
C ASP A 33 -8.55 -21.75 -25.10
N ALA A 34 -8.34 -21.98 -23.80
CA ALA A 34 -7.99 -20.94 -22.84
C ALA A 34 -6.70 -20.18 -23.20
N SER A 35 -5.70 -20.90 -23.72
CA SER A 35 -4.43 -20.29 -24.14
C SER A 35 -4.61 -19.44 -25.41
N ILE A 36 -5.42 -19.93 -26.36
CA ILE A 36 -5.75 -19.22 -27.60
C ILE A 36 -6.58 -17.96 -27.30
N TRP A 37 -7.63 -18.09 -26.51
CA TRP A 37 -8.46 -16.97 -26.09
C TRP A 37 -7.64 -15.89 -25.39
N TRP A 38 -6.71 -16.30 -24.53
CA TRP A 38 -5.83 -15.37 -23.83
C TRP A 38 -4.90 -14.63 -24.80
N GLU A 39 -4.31 -15.33 -25.76
CA GLU A 39 -3.44 -14.72 -26.76
C GLU A 39 -4.18 -13.70 -27.62
N GLN A 40 -5.42 -14.01 -28.02
CA GLN A 40 -6.29 -13.08 -28.74
C GLN A 40 -6.67 -11.86 -27.90
N THR A 41 -6.91 -12.04 -26.60
CA THR A 41 -7.38 -10.97 -25.70
C THR A 41 -6.25 -10.06 -25.22
N TYR A 42 -5.05 -10.61 -24.94
CA TYR A 42 -3.96 -9.89 -24.28
C TYR A 42 -2.65 -9.84 -25.10
N GLY A 43 -2.61 -10.46 -26.28
CA GLY A 43 -1.47 -10.39 -27.20
C GLY A 43 -0.23 -11.16 -26.73
N TYR A 44 -0.38 -12.19 -25.91
CA TYR A 44 0.70 -13.13 -25.58
C TYR A 44 0.18 -14.49 -25.18
N TYR A 45 0.95 -15.54 -25.45
CA TYR A 45 0.58 -16.91 -25.11
C TYR A 45 0.74 -17.23 -23.62
N LEU A 46 -0.23 -17.97 -23.04
CA LEU A 46 -0.10 -18.59 -21.72
C LEU A 46 0.28 -20.06 -21.82
N ASN A 47 1.25 -20.46 -21.01
CA ASN A 47 1.57 -21.87 -20.86
C ASN A 47 0.46 -22.63 -20.12
N SER A 48 0.26 -23.89 -20.49
CA SER A 48 -0.74 -24.78 -19.87
C SER A 48 -0.65 -24.86 -18.34
N SER A 49 0.56 -24.84 -17.78
CA SER A 49 0.75 -24.79 -16.31
C SER A 49 0.13 -23.55 -15.68
N THR A 50 0.25 -22.39 -16.34
CA THR A 50 -0.31 -21.12 -15.87
C THR A 50 -1.83 -21.10 -16.01
N VAL A 51 -2.35 -21.64 -17.11
CA VAL A 51 -3.80 -21.80 -17.33
C VAL A 51 -4.39 -22.68 -16.23
N SER A 52 -3.78 -23.84 -15.96
CA SER A 52 -4.22 -24.73 -14.89
C SER A 52 -4.16 -24.07 -13.51
N GLU A 53 -3.14 -23.25 -13.24
CA GLU A 53 -3.06 -22.51 -11.98
C GLU A 53 -4.21 -21.50 -11.85
N ILE A 54 -4.51 -20.74 -12.91
CA ILE A 54 -5.59 -19.73 -12.92
C ILE A 54 -6.97 -20.38 -12.76
N LEU A 55 -7.19 -21.53 -13.40
CA LEU A 55 -8.46 -22.27 -13.33
C LEU A 55 -8.62 -23.09 -12.04
N SER A 56 -7.57 -23.21 -11.22
CA SER A 56 -7.63 -23.96 -9.96
C SER A 56 -8.46 -23.25 -8.88
N TYR A 57 -8.84 -24.01 -7.84
CA TYR A 57 -9.64 -23.54 -6.69
C TYR A 57 -9.03 -22.33 -5.97
N LYS A 58 -7.72 -22.12 -6.10
CA LYS A 58 -6.98 -20.97 -5.54
C LYS A 58 -7.60 -19.63 -5.95
N TYR A 59 -8.26 -19.59 -7.10
CA TYR A 59 -8.83 -18.38 -7.67
C TYR A 59 -10.37 -18.41 -7.76
N ASP A 60 -11.05 -19.43 -7.23
CA ASP A 60 -12.52 -19.45 -7.12
C ASP A 60 -13.09 -18.19 -6.45
N PRO A 61 -12.45 -17.63 -5.40
CA PRO A 61 -12.95 -16.38 -4.80
C PRO A 61 -12.98 -15.19 -5.75
N LEU A 62 -12.31 -15.23 -6.91
CA LEU A 62 -12.36 -14.16 -7.90
C LEU A 62 -13.69 -14.14 -8.69
N ASP A 63 -14.42 -15.24 -8.69
CA ASP A 63 -15.67 -15.37 -9.45
C ASP A 63 -16.85 -14.73 -8.70
N ASP A 64 -16.77 -14.68 -7.37
CA ASP A 64 -17.76 -14.01 -6.52
C ASP A 64 -17.66 -12.49 -6.65
N ALA A 65 -18.67 -11.90 -7.30
CA ALA A 65 -18.81 -10.46 -7.49
C ALA A 65 -19.01 -9.67 -6.18
N SER A 66 -19.17 -10.35 -5.04
CA SER A 66 -19.34 -9.78 -3.69
C SER A 66 -18.01 -9.47 -2.98
N GLN A 67 -16.88 -9.88 -3.55
CA GLN A 67 -15.57 -9.49 -3.03
C GLN A 67 -15.32 -8.01 -3.29
N ASP A 68 -14.96 -7.29 -2.21
CA ASP A 68 -14.59 -5.88 -2.18
C ASP A 68 -13.85 -5.47 -3.48
N PRO A 69 -14.30 -4.42 -4.22
CA PRO A 69 -13.60 -3.93 -5.40
C PRO A 69 -12.13 -3.63 -5.15
N ALA A 70 -11.71 -3.45 -3.88
CA ALA A 70 -10.31 -3.46 -3.50
C ALA A 70 -9.60 -4.77 -3.90
N TYR A 71 -10.14 -5.97 -3.62
CA TYR A 71 -9.53 -7.28 -3.89
C TYR A 71 -9.23 -7.52 -5.38
N CYS A 72 -10.14 -7.09 -6.27
CA CYS A 72 -9.93 -7.12 -7.71
C CYS A 72 -8.88 -6.09 -8.18
N GLN A 73 -8.74 -4.96 -7.45
CA GLN A 73 -7.74 -3.92 -7.69
C GLN A 73 -6.39 -4.17 -7.00
N ILE A 74 -6.30 -5.13 -6.06
CA ILE A 74 -5.04 -5.45 -5.35
C ILE A 74 -3.94 -5.83 -6.35
N ASP A 75 -4.27 -6.30 -7.55
CA ASP A 75 -3.28 -6.74 -8.53
C ASP A 75 -2.83 -5.68 -9.56
N THR A 76 -3.53 -4.54 -9.66
CA THR A 76 -2.97 -3.37 -10.39
C THR A 76 -1.96 -2.64 -9.52
N ARG A 77 -2.16 -2.66 -8.19
CA ARG A 77 -1.14 -2.31 -7.20
C ARG A 77 -0.15 -3.47 -7.10
N LYS A 78 0.95 -3.43 -7.87
CA LYS A 78 2.13 -4.27 -7.62
C LYS A 78 2.28 -4.44 -6.10
N ARG A 79 2.03 -5.65 -5.56
CA ARG A 79 2.06 -5.90 -4.12
C ARG A 79 3.28 -5.17 -3.55
N GLN A 80 3.05 -4.19 -2.68
CA GLN A 80 4.14 -3.48 -2.03
C GLN A 80 4.81 -4.49 -1.10
N ARG A 81 5.79 -5.22 -1.65
CA ARG A 81 6.54 -6.17 -0.85
C ARG A 81 7.34 -5.37 0.17
N PRO A 82 7.33 -5.78 1.44
CA PRO A 82 8.19 -5.19 2.43
C PRO A 82 9.65 -5.23 1.94
N PRO A 83 10.44 -4.21 2.25
CA PRO A 83 11.84 -4.22 1.91
C PRO A 83 12.56 -5.38 2.60
N LYS A 84 13.60 -5.90 1.95
CA LYS A 84 14.38 -7.02 2.50
C LYS A 84 15.10 -6.63 3.81
N TRP A 85 15.44 -5.35 3.94
CA TRP A 85 16.16 -4.78 5.06
C TRP A 85 15.38 -3.56 5.55
N GLU A 86 14.33 -3.79 6.33
CA GLU A 86 13.39 -2.75 6.74
C GLU A 86 14.07 -1.65 7.54
N THR A 87 14.83 -2.00 8.58
CA THR A 87 15.56 -1.04 9.43
C THR A 87 16.53 -0.17 8.63
N LEU A 88 17.25 -0.76 7.66
CA LEU A 88 18.15 0.00 6.80
C LEU A 88 17.39 0.98 5.91
N GLU A 89 16.31 0.51 5.28
CA GLU A 89 15.54 1.36 4.37
C GLU A 89 14.82 2.47 5.12
N GLU A 90 14.38 2.26 6.36
CA GLU A 90 13.79 3.31 7.19
C GLU A 90 14.78 4.43 7.50
N GLU A 91 15.99 4.10 7.96
CA GLU A 91 17.04 5.10 8.21
C GLU A 91 17.46 5.81 6.92
N LEU A 92 17.54 5.07 5.81
CA LEU A 92 17.86 5.64 4.51
C LEU A 92 16.76 6.58 4.00
N ILE A 93 15.48 6.23 4.19
CA ILE A 93 14.32 7.09 3.84
C ILE A 93 14.36 8.39 4.64
N LYS A 94 14.60 8.33 5.95
CA LYS A 94 14.72 9.53 6.81
C LYS A 94 15.83 10.44 6.32
N TRP A 95 16.99 9.86 6.00
CA TRP A 95 18.12 10.61 5.47
C TRP A 95 17.82 11.27 4.11
N VAL A 96 17.23 10.54 3.16
CA VAL A 96 16.84 11.11 1.85
C VAL A 96 15.82 12.24 2.04
N PHE A 97 14.82 12.04 2.90
CA PHE A 97 13.81 13.06 3.20
C PHE A 97 14.45 14.33 3.77
N TRP A 98 15.33 14.20 4.76
CA TRP A 98 16.06 15.33 5.34
C TRP A 98 16.96 16.02 4.32
N TYR A 99 17.68 15.27 3.50
CA TYR A 99 18.56 15.82 2.46
C TYR A 99 17.77 16.65 1.44
N GLU A 100 16.63 16.13 0.97
CA GLU A 100 15.77 16.83 -0.01
C GLU A 100 15.05 18.05 0.59
N SER A 101 14.70 18.02 1.88
CA SER A 101 13.90 19.08 2.52
C SER A 101 14.74 20.19 3.15
N VAL A 102 15.89 19.85 3.75
CA VAL A 102 16.69 20.79 4.56
C VAL A 102 17.95 21.23 3.82
N ALA A 103 18.64 20.33 3.12
CA ALA A 103 19.95 20.64 2.54
C ALA A 103 19.86 21.43 1.22
N GLY A 104 18.68 21.56 0.60
CA GLY A 104 18.45 22.34 -0.63
C GLY A 104 19.29 21.91 -1.85
N SER A 105 20.05 20.83 -1.74
CA SER A 105 21.15 20.45 -2.64
C SER A 105 20.69 19.54 -3.79
N GLY A 106 19.41 19.62 -4.16
CA GLY A 106 18.82 18.82 -5.24
C GLY A 106 18.47 17.37 -4.85
N SER A 107 18.11 16.57 -5.85
CA SER A 107 17.64 15.19 -5.67
C SER A 107 18.79 14.23 -5.32
N VAL A 108 18.54 13.26 -4.43
CA VAL A 108 19.53 12.23 -4.09
C VAL A 108 19.87 11.36 -5.30
N THR A 109 21.16 11.35 -5.68
CA THR A 109 21.66 10.53 -6.79
C THR A 109 21.82 9.06 -6.37
N GLY A 110 21.89 8.16 -7.36
CA GLY A 110 22.08 6.73 -7.09
C GLY A 110 23.40 6.42 -6.37
N ALA A 111 24.47 7.17 -6.65
CA ALA A 111 25.76 7.03 -5.99
C ALA A 111 25.67 7.38 -4.50
N MET A 112 25.10 8.53 -4.17
CA MET A 112 24.90 8.94 -2.77
C MET A 112 24.05 7.94 -1.97
N LEU A 113 23.06 7.33 -2.62
CA LEU A 113 22.23 6.29 -2.00
C LEU A 113 23.04 5.01 -1.69
N LYS A 114 23.97 4.62 -2.59
CA LYS A 114 24.87 3.48 -2.38
C LYS A 114 25.85 3.74 -1.25
N ASP A 115 26.44 4.93 -1.23
CA ASP A 115 27.43 5.31 -0.21
C ASP A 115 26.79 5.34 1.18
N ARG A 116 25.64 6.02 1.32
CA ARG A 116 24.91 6.07 2.58
C ARG A 116 24.35 4.71 2.98
N GLY A 117 23.86 3.91 2.02
CA GLY A 117 23.42 2.54 2.28
C GLY A 117 24.54 1.66 2.82
N THR A 118 25.75 1.79 2.29
CA THR A 118 26.94 1.07 2.74
C THR A 118 27.35 1.50 4.15
N GLU A 119 27.33 2.80 4.43
CA GLU A 119 27.60 3.32 5.77
C GLU A 119 26.60 2.77 6.79
N LEU A 120 25.30 2.86 6.51
CA LEU A 120 24.26 2.31 7.38
C LEU A 120 24.38 0.79 7.56
N TRP A 121 24.78 0.05 6.52
CA TRP A 121 25.01 -1.38 6.62
C TRP A 121 26.09 -1.74 7.65
N ASN A 122 27.16 -0.95 7.71
CA ASN A 122 28.27 -1.18 8.64
C ASN A 122 27.96 -0.71 10.06
N THR A 123 27.13 0.33 10.21
CA THR A 123 26.77 0.92 11.51
C THR A 123 25.68 0.13 12.23
N LEU A 124 24.73 -0.45 11.49
CA LEU A 124 23.61 -1.18 12.07
C LEU A 124 24.04 -2.55 12.60
N GLU A 125 23.90 -2.77 13.91
CA GLU A 125 24.28 -4.02 14.57
C GLU A 125 23.51 -5.24 14.02
N CYS A 126 22.27 -5.05 13.57
CA CYS A 126 21.44 -6.10 12.99
C CYS A 126 21.98 -6.67 11.67
N HIS A 127 22.93 -6.01 11.02
CA HIS A 127 23.55 -6.47 9.78
C HIS A 127 25.00 -6.96 9.99
N ARG A 128 25.50 -6.95 11.23
CA ARG A 128 26.87 -7.38 11.55
C ARG A 128 27.05 -8.86 11.17
N GLY A 129 28.05 -9.13 10.31
CA GLY A 129 28.37 -10.48 9.84
C GLY A 129 27.57 -10.95 8.61
N LEU A 130 26.64 -10.15 8.09
CA LEU A 130 25.96 -10.44 6.82
C LEU A 130 26.76 -9.93 5.62
N PRO A 131 26.69 -10.61 4.45
CA PRO A 131 27.39 -10.16 3.26
C PRO A 131 26.83 -8.83 2.74
N MET A 132 27.74 -7.91 2.38
CA MET A 132 27.41 -6.59 1.86
C MET A 132 26.49 -6.66 0.63
N PRO A 133 25.36 -5.91 0.61
CA PRO A 133 24.50 -5.82 -0.55
C PRO A 133 25.21 -5.21 -1.76
N LYS A 134 24.89 -5.70 -2.95
CA LYS A 134 25.43 -5.16 -4.21
C LYS A 134 24.71 -3.90 -4.73
N TRP A 135 23.89 -3.26 -3.89
CA TRP A 135 23.08 -2.06 -4.19
C TRP A 135 22.62 -1.94 -5.65
N SER A 136 22.01 -3.01 -6.16
CA SER A 136 21.75 -3.13 -7.60
C SER A 136 20.80 -2.03 -8.10
N GLU A 137 20.85 -1.74 -9.40
CA GLU A 137 19.91 -0.80 -10.03
C GLU A 137 18.45 -1.20 -9.76
N GLY A 138 18.15 -2.51 -9.75
CA GLY A 138 16.83 -3.02 -9.37
C GLY A 138 16.43 -2.74 -7.93
N TRP A 139 17.38 -2.75 -6.99
CA TRP A 139 17.12 -2.36 -5.60
C TRP A 139 16.87 -0.85 -5.51
N GLN A 140 17.70 -0.01 -6.16
CA GLN A 140 17.54 1.45 -6.16
C GLN A 140 16.20 1.89 -6.76
N CYS A 141 15.79 1.33 -7.90
CA CYS A 141 14.50 1.63 -8.51
C CYS A 141 13.34 1.29 -7.56
N ARG A 142 13.41 0.15 -6.87
CA ARG A 142 12.39 -0.28 -5.91
C ARG A 142 12.40 0.59 -4.65
N PHE A 143 13.58 0.97 -4.16
CA PHE A 143 13.74 1.89 -3.04
C PHE A 143 13.08 3.23 -3.36
N ARG A 144 13.38 3.84 -4.52
CA ARG A 144 12.78 5.10 -4.95
C ARG A 144 11.25 5.03 -5.04
N SER A 145 10.72 3.93 -5.56
CA SER A 145 9.28 3.70 -5.58
C SER A 145 8.67 3.64 -4.18
N ARG A 146 9.31 2.94 -3.23
CA ARG A 146 8.86 2.91 -1.82
C ARG A 146 9.01 4.26 -1.13
N TYR A 147 10.11 4.96 -1.38
CA TYR A 147 10.37 6.29 -0.86
C TYR A 147 9.28 7.27 -1.30
N ALA A 148 8.87 7.29 -2.57
CA ALA A 148 7.79 8.16 -3.04
C ALA A 148 6.48 7.95 -2.26
N HIS A 149 6.11 6.70 -1.99
CA HIS A 149 4.93 6.39 -1.18
C HIS A 149 5.08 6.82 0.28
N ARG A 150 6.25 6.58 0.88
CA ARG A 150 6.54 6.96 2.27
C ARG A 150 6.63 8.48 2.45
N LYS A 151 7.24 9.19 1.50
CA LYS A 151 7.34 10.65 1.45
C LYS A 151 5.98 11.30 1.46
N GLN A 152 5.05 10.83 0.61
CA GLN A 152 3.68 11.36 0.59
C GLN A 152 3.01 11.21 1.97
N LYS A 153 3.12 10.02 2.57
CA LYS A 153 2.57 9.76 3.92
C LYS A 153 3.17 10.69 4.99
N MET A 154 4.49 10.89 4.96
CA MET A 154 5.18 11.79 5.89
C MET A 154 4.75 13.25 5.72
N ILE A 155 4.56 13.71 4.48
CA ILE A 155 4.05 15.06 4.19
C ILE A 155 2.61 15.20 4.69
N ASP A 156 1.74 14.22 4.43
CA ASP A 156 0.35 14.23 4.89
C ASP A 156 0.26 14.23 6.43
N GLU A 157 1.14 13.51 7.11
CA GLU A 157 1.27 13.49 8.58
C GLU A 157 1.75 14.84 9.13
N MET A 158 2.78 15.45 8.52
CA MET A 158 3.29 16.78 8.92
C MET A 158 2.25 17.89 8.69
N GLY A 159 1.48 17.84 7.61
CA GLY A 159 0.42 18.81 7.31
C GLY A 159 -0.74 18.77 8.32
N ARG A 160 -1.04 17.59 8.88
CA ARG A 160 -2.08 17.43 9.91
C ARG A 160 -1.70 18.02 11.26
N HIS A 161 -0.42 17.98 11.63
CA HIS A 161 0.07 18.51 12.91
C HIS A 161 0.24 20.04 12.91
N SER A 162 0.36 20.68 11.74
CA SER A 162 0.48 22.15 11.63
C SER A 162 -0.87 22.90 11.66
N GLY A 163 -2.01 22.20 11.55
CA GLY A 163 -3.33 22.82 11.42
C GLY A 163 -4.12 23.00 12.71
N GLY A 164 -3.53 22.70 13.88
CA GLY A 164 -4.25 22.68 15.16
C GLY A 164 -3.57 23.52 16.24
N SER A 165 -3.65 24.86 16.13
CA SER A 165 -3.65 25.80 17.26
C SER A 165 -3.68 27.24 16.73
N ILE A 166 -4.82 27.93 16.93
CA ILE A 166 -4.98 29.30 17.46
C ILE A 166 -6.45 29.68 17.20
N SER A 167 -7.28 29.43 18.21
CA SER A 167 -8.48 30.23 18.45
C SER A 167 -8.47 30.56 19.93
N GLY A 168 -7.71 31.61 20.26
CA GLY A 168 -7.80 32.25 21.57
C GLY A 168 -9.17 32.90 21.69
N HIS A 169 -10.05 32.28 22.48
CA HIS A 169 -11.26 32.93 22.95
C HIS A 169 -10.90 33.63 24.26
N SER A 170 -10.56 34.91 24.13
CA SER A 170 -10.46 35.83 25.25
C SER A 170 -11.88 36.27 25.60
N ASP A 171 -12.53 35.59 26.54
CA ASP A 171 -13.71 36.14 27.20
C ASP A 171 -13.31 36.57 28.61
N SER A 172 -13.04 37.87 28.70
CA SER A 172 -13.18 38.63 29.93
C SER A 172 -14.67 38.68 30.26
N ASP A 173 -15.12 37.97 31.28
CA ASP A 173 -16.34 38.36 31.96
C ASP A 173 -16.16 38.30 33.48
N SER A 174 -16.58 39.38 34.08
CA SER A 174 -16.34 39.82 35.44
C SER A 174 -17.70 40.03 36.08
N GLY A 175 -18.00 39.27 37.12
CA GLY A 175 -19.16 39.51 38.00
C GLY A 175 -19.38 38.28 38.87
N ASP A 176 -18.96 38.28 40.14
CA ASP A 176 -19.54 38.98 41.30
C ASP A 176 -20.31 37.97 42.18
N TYR A 177 -20.15 38.17 43.47
CA TYR A 177 -20.36 37.24 44.59
C TYR A 177 -21.83 36.86 44.85
N GLY A 178 -22.06 35.63 45.36
CA GLY A 178 -23.26 35.34 46.16
C GLY A 178 -23.67 33.87 46.30
N SER A 179 -23.09 33.14 47.26
CA SER A 179 -23.77 32.03 47.98
C SER A 179 -24.69 32.62 49.08
N PRO A 180 -25.58 31.87 49.78
CA PRO A 180 -26.09 30.49 49.61
C PRO A 180 -27.65 30.33 49.73
N SER A 181 -28.12 29.08 49.57
CA SER A 181 -29.41 28.42 49.99
C SER A 181 -30.13 29.03 51.22
N PRO A 182 -31.46 28.86 51.53
CA PRO A 182 -32.29 27.62 51.42
C PRO A 182 -33.83 27.81 51.26
N TYR A 183 -34.61 26.73 51.43
CA TYR A 183 -36.09 26.56 51.41
C TYR A 183 -36.70 26.09 50.07
N ALA A 184 -37.06 24.81 49.92
CA ALA A 184 -38.30 24.12 50.35
C ALA A 184 -39.45 24.38 49.35
N TYR A 185 -40.30 23.47 48.87
CA TYR A 185 -40.85 22.14 49.20
C TYR A 185 -41.06 21.41 47.83
N GLY A 186 -41.05 20.09 47.64
CA GLY A 186 -41.82 19.05 48.31
C GLY A 186 -43.02 18.63 47.44
N VAL A 187 -43.13 17.30 47.20
CA VAL A 187 -44.31 16.53 46.67
C VAL A 187 -44.56 16.63 45.16
N GLY A 188 -44.73 15.57 44.36
CA GLY A 188 -44.83 14.12 44.54
C GLY A 188 -45.58 13.55 43.32
N GLY A 189 -45.60 12.23 43.18
CA GLY A 189 -46.60 11.55 42.34
C GLY A 189 -46.06 10.96 41.04
N TYR A 190 -45.69 9.69 41.12
CA TYR A 190 -45.72 8.73 40.02
C TYR A 190 -47.09 8.72 39.34
N ASN A 191 -47.14 8.39 38.04
CA ASN A 191 -48.13 7.48 37.49
C ASN A 191 -47.86 7.16 36.01
N TRP A 192 -47.60 5.87 35.76
CA TRP A 192 -47.72 5.02 34.55
C TRP A 192 -47.40 5.60 33.17
#